data_AF-A0A1X1CSN3-F1
#
_entry.id   AF-A0A1X1CSN3-F1
#
_cell.length_a   1.000
_cell.length_b   1.000
_cell.length_c   1.000
_cell.angle_alpha   90.00
_cell.angle_beta   90.00
_cell.angle_gamma   90.00
#
_symmetry.space_group_name_H-M   'P 1'
#
loop_
_entity.id
_entity.type
_entity.pdbx_description
1 polymer ?
#
loop_
_entity_poly.entity_id
_entity_poly.type
_entity_poly.pdbx_seq_one_letter_code
_entity_poly.pdbx_strand_id
1 'polypeptide(L)'
;MSEAETAIERVEEYQLDAPPEKVWRAISIAEYREAWLPDAVLADVEPLVCEPGKTIHYRMRDDTPPYLESEVSLRIAPDNAGGTLLTIVHRLSDPRLQAANDGFSPLMLAA
;
A
#
# COMPACT_ATOMS: atom_id res chain seq x y z
N MET A 1 -18.24 15.71 2.89
CA MET A 1 -18.89 14.55 2.25
C MET A 1 -18.02 14.18 1.05
N SER A 2 -16.78 13.72 1.20
CA SER A 2 -16.22 12.57 1.95
C SER A 2 -16.35 11.20 1.27
N GLU A 3 -16.74 11.12 0.00
CA GLU A 3 -16.87 9.82 -0.71
C GLU A 3 -16.04 9.67 -2.00
N ALA A 4 -15.27 10.69 -2.42
CA ALA A 4 -14.33 10.57 -3.54
C ALA A 4 -12.86 10.39 -3.10
N GLU A 5 -12.54 10.66 -1.83
CA GLU A 5 -11.16 10.64 -1.32
C GLU A 5 -10.72 9.22 -0.86
N THR A 6 -11.66 8.29 -0.76
CA THR A 6 -11.45 6.91 -0.26
C THR A 6 -11.24 5.86 -1.34
N ALA A 7 -11.42 6.16 -2.63
CA ALA A 7 -11.34 5.14 -3.69
C ALA A 7 -9.89 4.67 -3.97
N ILE A 8 -8.90 5.46 -3.56
CA ILE A 8 -7.47 5.19 -3.80
C ILE A 8 -6.73 4.64 -2.59
N GLU A 9 -7.30 4.64 -1.38
CA GLU A 9 -6.67 4.09 -0.18
C GLU A 9 -7.49 2.90 0.36
N ARG A 10 -6.86 1.73 0.46
CA ARG A 10 -7.42 0.52 1.05
C ARG A 10 -6.62 0.13 2.27
N VAL A 11 -7.30 -0.05 3.39
CA VAL A 11 -6.71 -0.55 4.63
C VAL A 11 -7.19 -1.99 4.84
N GLU A 12 -6.26 -2.90 5.01
CA GLU A 12 -6.52 -4.30 5.33
C GLU A 12 -5.81 -4.70 6.62
N GLU A 13 -6.55 -5.27 7.56
CA GLU A 13 -6.04 -5.65 8.88
C GLU A 13 -6.10 -7.16 9.05
N TYR A 14 -4.96 -7.75 9.41
CA TYR A 14 -4.79 -9.18 9.56
C TYR A 14 -4.19 -9.52 10.92
N GLN A 15 -4.83 -10.39 11.67
CA GLN A 15 -4.28 -10.94 12.91
C GLN A 15 -3.46 -12.19 12.59
N LEU A 16 -2.18 -12.16 12.97
CA LEU A 16 -1.24 -13.25 12.78
C LEU A 16 -0.88 -13.86 14.13
N ASP A 17 -0.96 -15.19 14.23
CA ASP A 17 -0.52 -15.96 15.40
C ASP A 17 1.01 -16.13 15.39
N ALA A 18 1.71 -14.99 15.32
CA ALA A 18 3.16 -14.92 15.27
C ALA A 18 3.63 -13.68 16.04
N PRO A 19 4.81 -13.72 16.68
CA PRO A 19 5.37 -12.56 17.34
C PRO A 19 5.75 -11.47 16.32
N PRO A 20 5.69 -10.19 16.69
CA PRO A 20 5.90 -9.07 15.76
C PRO A 20 7.30 -9.09 15.13
N GLU A 21 8.29 -9.62 15.84
CA GLU A 21 9.65 -9.82 15.31
C GLU A 21 9.69 -10.78 14.11
N LYS A 22 8.88 -11.84 14.14
CA LYS A 22 8.80 -12.81 13.04
C LYS A 22 8.11 -12.21 11.83
N VAL A 23 7.01 -11.49 12.05
CA VAL A 23 6.29 -10.79 10.99
C VAL A 23 7.18 -9.69 10.39
N TRP A 24 7.90 -8.95 11.22
CA TRP A 24 8.85 -7.93 10.80
C TRP A 24 9.92 -8.52 9.86
N ARG A 25 10.52 -9.65 10.25
CA ARG A 25 11.48 -10.36 9.39
C ARG A 25 10.86 -10.80 8.06
N ALA A 26 9.59 -11.20 8.05
CA ALA A 26 8.90 -11.62 6.83
C ALA A 26 8.64 -10.46 5.85
N ILE A 27 8.49 -9.22 6.35
CA ILE A 27 8.25 -8.03 5.52
C ILE A 27 9.52 -7.22 5.21
N SER A 28 10.58 -7.35 6.01
CA SER A 28 11.83 -6.59 5.85
C SER A 28 12.96 -7.36 5.17
N ILE A 29 12.97 -8.69 5.25
CA ILE A 29 14.00 -9.51 4.60
C ILE A 29 13.47 -9.91 3.22
N ALA A 30 14.19 -9.52 2.17
CA ALA A 30 13.82 -9.80 0.78
C ALA A 30 13.50 -11.29 0.53
N GLU A 31 14.36 -12.20 0.99
CA GLU A 31 14.18 -13.65 0.80
C GLU A 31 12.86 -14.20 1.37
N TYR A 32 12.39 -13.68 2.52
CA TYR A 32 11.10 -14.08 3.08
C TYR A 32 9.94 -13.33 2.44
N ARG A 33 10.17 -12.07 2.05
CA ARG A 33 9.20 -11.23 1.37
C ARG A 33 8.83 -11.83 0.02
N GLU A 34 9.80 -12.25 -0.79
CA GLU A 34 9.59 -12.83 -2.12
C GLU A 34 8.62 -14.02 -2.13
N ALA A 35 8.52 -14.76 -1.01
CA ALA A 35 7.60 -15.89 -0.88
C ALA A 35 6.11 -15.50 -0.97
N TRP A 36 5.76 -14.25 -0.65
CA TRP A 36 4.38 -13.76 -0.63
C TRP A 36 4.19 -12.40 -1.31
N LEU A 37 5.28 -11.64 -1.50
CA LEU A 37 5.32 -10.36 -2.17
C LEU A 37 6.57 -10.28 -3.08
N PRO A 38 6.44 -10.69 -4.36
CA PRO A 38 7.56 -10.71 -5.30
C PRO A 38 8.06 -9.29 -5.61
N ASP A 39 9.36 -9.14 -5.84
CA ASP A 39 9.98 -7.88 -6.26
C ASP A 39 9.47 -7.39 -7.62
N ALA A 40 8.99 -8.28 -8.49
CA ALA A 40 8.42 -7.93 -9.79
C ALA A 40 7.21 -6.99 -9.73
N VAL A 41 6.49 -6.94 -8.60
CA VAL A 41 5.38 -5.98 -8.40
C VAL A 41 5.81 -4.70 -7.67
N LEU A 42 7.07 -4.65 -7.22
CA LEU A 42 7.64 -3.49 -6.55
C LEU A 42 8.30 -2.57 -7.57
N ALA A 43 8.12 -1.27 -7.41
CA ALA A 43 8.85 -0.28 -8.17
C ALA A 43 10.34 -0.28 -7.77
N ASP A 44 10.59 -0.47 -6.47
CA ASP A 44 11.92 -0.54 -5.87
C ASP A 44 11.97 -1.68 -4.84
N VAL A 45 13.07 -2.42 -4.84
CA VAL A 45 13.32 -3.48 -3.84
C VAL A 45 13.51 -2.88 -2.45
N GLU A 46 14.09 -1.68 -2.39
CA GLU A 46 14.34 -0.93 -1.16
C GLU A 46 13.08 -0.20 -0.69
N PRO A 47 12.75 -0.26 0.62
CA PRO A 47 11.64 0.48 1.18
C PRO A 47 11.92 1.99 1.19
N LEU A 48 10.87 2.80 0.96
CA LEU A 48 10.97 4.27 1.10
C LEU A 48 11.21 4.69 2.54
N VAL A 49 10.51 4.03 3.46
CA VAL A 49 10.59 4.29 4.89
C VAL A 49 10.64 2.94 5.58
N CYS A 50 11.60 2.75 6.47
CA CYS A 50 11.73 1.53 7.24
C CYS A 50 11.92 1.89 8.71
N GLU A 51 10.87 1.70 9.50
CA GLU A 51 10.86 1.85 10.95
C GLU A 51 10.92 0.46 11.61
N PRO A 52 12.10 0.00 12.05
CA PRO A 52 12.30 -1.35 12.56
C PRO A 52 11.28 -1.75 13.64
N GLY A 53 10.55 -2.83 13.37
CA GLY A 53 9.57 -3.42 14.29
C GLY A 53 8.25 -2.65 14.38
N LYS A 54 8.02 -1.65 13.51
CA LYS A 54 6.80 -0.83 13.53
C LYS A 54 6.15 -0.72 12.16
N THR A 55 6.86 -0.17 11.18
CA THR A 55 6.27 0.22 9.90
C THR A 55 7.29 0.15 8.77
N ILE A 56 6.88 -0.30 7.60
CA ILE A 56 7.71 -0.25 6.39
C ILE A 56 6.85 0.17 5.18
N HIS A 57 7.37 1.07 4.37
CA HIS A 57 6.68 1.60 3.19
C HIS A 57 7.39 1.11 1.94
N TYR A 58 6.64 0.50 1.03
CA TYR A 58 7.11 0.06 -0.27
C TYR A 58 6.37 0.80 -1.38
N ARG A 59 7.07 1.04 -2.49
CA ARG A 59 6.43 1.49 -3.72
C ARG A 59 6.21 0.30 -4.63
N MET A 60 4.99 0.17 -5.09
CA MET A 60 4.58 -0.83 -6.08
C MET A 60 4.34 -0.16 -7.41
N ARG A 61 4.64 -0.89 -8.48
CA ARG A 61 4.37 -0.44 -9.83
C ARG A 61 3.74 -1.60 -10.59
N ASP A 62 2.63 -1.30 -11.25
CA ASP A 62 1.99 -2.28 -12.12
C ASP A 62 2.87 -2.55 -13.35
N ASP A 63 3.02 -3.82 -13.72
CA ASP A 63 3.79 -4.23 -14.91
C ASP A 63 3.00 -4.03 -16.21
N THR A 64 1.69 -3.78 -16.11
CA THR A 64 0.84 -3.53 -17.27
C THR A 64 0.67 -2.03 -17.52
N PRO A 65 0.68 -1.57 -18.79
CA PRO A 65 0.30 -0.19 -19.11
C PRO A 65 -1.13 0.06 -18.61
N PRO A 66 -1.39 1.14 -17.85
CA PRO A 66 -0.64 2.42 -17.83
C PRO A 66 0.50 2.53 -16.79
N TYR A 67 0.98 1.42 -16.23
CA TYR A 67 2.08 1.34 -15.26
C TYR A 67 1.82 2.16 -14.00
N LEU A 68 0.66 1.94 -13.37
CA LEU A 68 0.24 2.70 -12.19
C LEU A 68 1.20 2.49 -11.02
N GLU A 69 1.51 3.57 -10.31
CA GLU A 69 2.30 3.52 -9.10
C GLU A 69 1.40 3.55 -7.85
N SER A 70 1.72 2.69 -6.89
CA SER A 70 1.07 2.62 -5.58
C SER A 70 2.09 2.69 -4.46
N GLU A 71 1.67 3.18 -3.31
CA GLU A 71 2.40 3.12 -2.06
C GLU A 71 1.71 2.12 -1.13
N VAL A 72 2.47 1.16 -0.60
CA VAL A 72 1.98 0.16 0.35
C VAL A 72 2.72 0.33 1.66
N SER A 73 1.99 0.71 2.70
CA SER A 73 2.52 0.81 4.07
C SER A 73 2.09 -0.41 4.87
N LEU A 74 3.07 -1.21 5.30
CA LEU A 74 2.84 -2.34 6.20
C LEU A 74 3.21 -1.95 7.61
N ARG A 75 2.24 -2.01 8.52
CA ARG A 75 2.38 -1.67 9.93
C ARG A 75 2.18 -2.91 10.78
N ILE A 76 3.02 -3.07 11.78
CA ILE A 76 3.03 -4.19 12.70
C ILE A 76 2.79 -3.64 14.10
N ALA A 77 1.78 -4.17 14.78
CA ALA A 77 1.51 -3.91 16.19
C ALA A 77 1.39 -5.23 16.96
N PRO A 78 1.84 -5.29 18.23
CA PRO A 78 1.59 -6.45 19.06
C PRO A 78 0.09 -6.60 19.34
N ASP A 79 -0.44 -7.81 19.19
CA ASP A 79 -1.83 -8.13 19.53
C ASP A 79 -1.95 -8.57 21.00
N ASN A 80 -3.14 -8.44 21.57
CA ASN A 80 -3.40 -8.78 22.97
C ASN A 80 -3.28 -10.29 23.27
N ALA A 81 -3.32 -11.15 22.24
CA ALA A 81 -3.11 -12.59 22.35
C ALA A 81 -1.62 -13.01 22.26
N GLY A 82 -0.67 -12.05 22.17
CA GLY A 82 0.74 -12.34 21.92
C GLY A 82 1.06 -12.61 20.43
N GLY A 83 0.07 -12.42 19.57
CA GLY A 83 0.23 -12.38 18.12
C GLY A 83 0.62 -10.99 17.62
N THR A 84 0.38 -10.78 16.34
CA THR A 84 0.68 -9.54 15.64
C THR A 84 -0.52 -9.08 14.85
N LEU A 85 -0.88 -7.81 14.97
CA LEU A 85 -1.79 -7.16 14.05
C LEU A 85 -0.96 -6.54 12.92
N LEU A 86 -1.12 -7.09 11.72
CA LEU A 86 -0.54 -6.56 10.47
C LEU A 86 -1.59 -5.68 9.79
N THR A 87 -1.34 -4.38 9.70
CA THR A 87 -2.16 -3.44 8.96
C THR A 87 -1.46 -3.09 7.65
N ILE A 88 -2.07 -3.42 6.53
CA ILE A 88 -1.59 -3.14 5.18
C ILE A 88 -2.43 -1.98 4.64
N VAL A 89 -1.80 -0.84 4.40
CA VAL A 89 -2.43 0.33 3.78
C VAL A 89 -1.92 0.42 2.36
N HIS A 90 -2.77 0.15 1.39
CA HIS A 90 -2.47 0.26 -0.04
C HIS A 90 -3.10 1.53 -0.58
N ARG A 91 -2.25 2.48 -1.00
CA ARG A 91 -2.65 3.74 -1.59
C ARG A 91 -2.20 3.83 -3.04
N LEU A 92 -3.12 4.09 -3.96
CA LEU A 92 -2.82 4.45 -5.34
C LEU A 92 -2.34 5.91 -5.38
N SER A 93 -1.08 6.10 -5.79
CA SER A 93 -0.43 7.41 -5.83
C SER A 93 -0.29 7.97 -7.25
N ASP A 94 -0.86 7.30 -8.26
CA ASP A 94 -0.72 7.71 -9.66
C ASP A 94 -1.45 9.05 -9.92
N PRO A 95 -0.75 10.06 -10.46
CA PRO A 95 -1.30 11.39 -10.69
C PRO A 95 -2.41 11.42 -11.74
N ARG A 96 -2.53 10.40 -12.60
CA ARG A 96 -3.63 10.28 -13.58
C ARG A 96 -4.95 9.94 -12.92
N LEU A 97 -4.94 9.26 -11.77
CA LEU A 97 -6.14 9.03 -10.94
C LEU A 97 -6.57 10.30 -10.20
N GLN A 98 -5.63 11.21 -9.91
CA GLN A 98 -5.95 12.53 -9.34
C GLN A 98 -6.56 13.49 -10.38
N ALA A 99 -6.34 13.26 -11.68
CA ALA A 99 -6.76 14.16 -12.77
C ALA A 99 -8.25 14.07 -13.15
N ALA A 100 -9.10 13.32 -12.42
CA ALA A 100 -10.52 13.19 -12.74
C ALA A 100 -11.43 14.24 -12.08
N ASN A 101 -10.91 15.13 -11.22
CA ASN A 101 -11.74 16.14 -10.52
C ASN A 101 -11.40 17.61 -10.83
N ASP A 102 -10.53 17.89 -11.80
CA ASP A 102 -10.34 19.27 -12.30
C ASP A 102 -11.05 19.44 -13.65
N GLY A 103 -12.38 19.65 -13.58
CA GLY A 103 -13.10 20.35 -14.64
C GLY A 103 -14.08 19.53 -15.47
N PHE A 104 -15.12 18.96 -14.86
CA PHE A 104 -16.39 18.76 -15.58
C PHE A 104 -17.36 19.89 -15.24
N SER A 105 -17.05 21.10 -15.70
CA SER A 105 -18.09 22.09 -15.97
C SER A 105 -18.80 21.63 -17.26
N PRO A 106 -20.09 21.23 -17.24
CA PRO A 106 -20.80 20.93 -18.47
C PRO A 106 -20.95 22.23 -19.26
N LEU A 107 -20.09 22.43 -20.27
CA LEU A 107 -20.33 23.43 -21.29
C LEU A 107 -21.55 22.99 -22.11
N MET A 108 -22.71 23.55 -21.75
CA MET A 108 -23.91 23.56 -22.59
C MET A 108 -23.55 24.19 -23.94
N LEU A 109 -23.47 23.37 -24.99
CA LEU A 109 -23.55 23.85 -26.38
C LEU A 109 -25.03 24.14 -26.66
N ALA A 110 -25.43 25.40 -26.51
CA ALA A 110 -26.68 25.88 -27.09
C ALA A 110 -26.49 25.99 -28.62
N ALA A 111 -27.38 25.32 -29.36
CA ALA A 111 -27.47 25.38 -30.82
C ALA A 111 -28.21 26.64 -31.30
#